data_AF-A0A554LU26-F1
#
_entry.id   AF-A0A554LU26-F1
#
_cell.length_a   1.000
_cell.length_b   1.000
_cell.length_c   1.000
_cell.angle_alpha   90.00
_cell.angle_beta   90.00
_cell.angle_gamma   90.00
#
_symmetry.space_group_name_H-M   'P 1'
#
loop_
_entity.id
_entity.type
_entity.pdbx_description
1 polymer ?
#
loop_
_entity_poly.entity_id
_entity_poly.type
_entity_poly.pdbx_seq_one_letter_code
_entity_poly.pdbx_strand_id
1 'polypeptide(L)'
;MVYKNNLEKKLEDINLKSLEKESVEIEEELSRENETRDYKKEKEIGVKKKPLKTTAAISIEKTSKTPSKSPALSKIENILEEDLESIYFSLDEPVKNSFKAKGEETALKIESLLKKAKTVFRRIFELIREWLRIIPGINKFYIEKEAEIKTKKILEIKT
;
A
#
# COMPACT_ATOMS: atom_id res chain seq x y z
N MET A 1 38.10 4.32 -31.53
CA MET A 1 37.07 3.71 -30.66
C MET A 1 37.54 3.71 -29.21
N VAL A 2 37.64 4.87 -28.55
CA VAL A 2 38.09 4.96 -27.13
C VAL A 2 37.17 5.87 -26.31
N TYR A 3 36.51 6.84 -26.94
CA TYR A 3 35.62 7.80 -26.26
C TYR A 3 34.23 7.27 -25.87
N LYS A 4 33.73 6.17 -26.48
CA LYS A 4 32.42 5.60 -26.12
C LYS A 4 32.43 4.84 -24.78
N ASN A 5 33.48 4.05 -24.52
CA ASN A 5 33.59 3.25 -23.29
C ASN A 5 33.71 4.10 -22.01
N ASN A 6 34.23 5.33 -22.12
CA ASN A 6 34.39 6.22 -20.97
C ASN A 6 33.09 6.96 -20.61
N LEU A 7 32.13 7.09 -21.53
CA LEU A 7 30.81 7.65 -21.23
C LEU A 7 29.90 6.63 -20.56
N GLU A 8 29.87 5.38 -21.03
CA GLU A 8 29.04 4.33 -20.43
C GLU A 8 29.44 4.04 -18.98
N LYS A 9 30.75 3.94 -18.72
CA LYS A 9 31.27 3.75 -17.36
C LYS A 9 30.93 4.92 -16.43
N LYS A 10 30.95 6.16 -16.95
CA LYS A 10 30.57 7.36 -16.19
C LYS A 10 29.07 7.41 -15.91
N LEU A 11 28.23 6.86 -16.78
CA LEU A 11 26.78 6.79 -16.57
C LEU A 11 26.41 5.71 -15.56
N GLU A 12 27.11 4.58 -15.53
CA GLU A 12 26.95 3.52 -14.52
C GLU A 12 27.37 4.00 -13.13
N ASP A 13 28.51 4.69 -13.02
CA ASP A 13 28.99 5.25 -11.74
C ASP A 13 28.05 6.34 -11.17
N ILE A 14 27.38 7.12 -12.04
CA ILE A 14 26.39 8.13 -11.62
C ILE A 14 25.12 7.45 -11.09
N ASN A 15 24.66 6.38 -11.74
CA ASN A 15 23.46 5.66 -11.33
C ASN A 15 23.66 4.94 -9.98
N LEU A 16 24.83 4.34 -9.77
CA LEU A 16 25.16 3.65 -8.52
C LEU A 16 25.25 4.61 -7.33
N LYS A 17 25.86 5.79 -7.52
CA LYS A 17 25.91 6.83 -6.47
C LYS A 17 24.56 7.46 -6.16
N SER A 18 23.64 7.51 -7.12
CA SER A 18 22.30 8.04 -6.89
C SER A 18 21.46 7.08 -6.03
N LEU A 19 21.59 5.77 -6.30
CA LEU A 19 20.89 4.72 -5.55
C LEU A 19 21.39 4.60 -4.10
N GLU A 20 22.71 4.68 -3.88
CA GLU A 20 23.28 4.67 -2.51
C GLU A 20 22.84 5.89 -1.69
N LYS A 21 22.71 7.06 -2.33
CA LYS A 21 22.31 8.30 -1.65
C LYS A 21 20.83 8.28 -1.24
N GLU A 22 19.97 7.72 -2.09
CA GLU A 22 18.55 7.55 -1.79
C GLU A 22 18.30 6.49 -0.71
N SER A 23 19.10 5.42 -0.64
CA SER A 23 19.00 4.42 0.44
C SER A 23 19.42 4.95 1.81
N VAL A 24 20.42 5.84 1.87
CA VAL A 24 20.90 6.44 3.14
C VAL A 24 19.91 7.45 3.70
N GLU A 25 19.24 8.23 2.83
CA GLU A 25 18.24 9.22 3.25
C GLU A 25 16.97 8.56 3.80
N ILE A 26 16.58 7.38 3.28
CA ILE A 26 15.45 6.59 3.79
C ILE A 26 15.75 5.96 5.16
N GLU A 27 16.98 5.50 5.42
CA GLU A 27 17.38 4.98 6.74
C GLU A 27 17.46 6.08 7.82
N GLU A 28 17.85 7.30 7.44
CA GLU A 28 17.93 8.44 8.37
C GLU A 28 16.53 8.98 8.75
N GLU A 29 15.55 8.89 7.84
CA GLU A 29 14.17 9.29 8.13
C GLU A 29 13.42 8.25 8.99
N LEU A 30 13.67 6.96 8.77
CA LEU A 30 13.12 5.85 9.58
C LEU A 30 13.66 5.81 11.02
N SER A 31 14.89 6.28 11.25
CA SER A 31 15.48 6.36 12.59
C SER A 31 14.91 7.52 13.40
N ARG A 32 14.61 8.67 12.78
CA ARG A 32 13.99 9.82 13.48
C ARG A 32 12.53 9.58 13.89
N GLU A 33 11.79 8.75 13.17
CA GLU A 33 10.39 8.47 13.52
C GLU A 33 10.24 7.51 14.72
N ASN A 34 11.24 6.65 14.97
CA ASN A 34 11.20 5.67 16.07
C ASN A 34 11.53 6.27 17.45
N GLU A 35 12.31 7.35 17.55
CA GLU A 35 12.64 7.98 18.85
C GLU A 35 11.48 8.73 19.51
N THR A 36 10.41 9.06 18.77
CA THR A 36 9.29 9.87 19.32
C THR A 36 8.15 9.05 19.91
N ARG A 37 8.16 7.71 19.79
CA ARG A 37 7.08 6.84 20.31
C ARG A 37 7.32 6.25 21.70
N ASP A 38 8.53 6.35 22.24
CA ASP A 38 8.92 5.69 23.50
C ASP A 38 8.64 6.47 24.80
N TYR A 39 8.05 7.68 24.75
CA TYR A 39 7.84 8.51 25.95
C TYR A 39 6.39 8.70 26.44
N LYS A 40 5.44 7.80 26.13
CA LYS A 40 4.05 7.98 26.56
C LYS A 40 3.26 6.73 26.99
N LYS A 41 3.91 5.73 27.61
CA LYS A 41 3.19 4.53 28.10
C LYS A 41 3.35 4.16 29.58
N GLU A 42 4.04 4.97 30.39
CA GLU A 42 4.16 4.69 31.83
C GLU A 42 3.74 5.88 32.68
N LYS A 43 2.43 5.97 32.95
CA LYS A 43 1.86 6.38 34.25
C LYS A 43 0.34 6.37 34.12
N GLU A 44 -0.29 5.32 34.63
CA GLU A 44 -1.48 5.37 35.49
C GLU A 44 -1.98 3.95 35.78
N ILE A 45 -1.38 3.33 36.80
CA ILE A 45 -1.98 2.18 37.49
C ILE A 45 -1.85 2.43 39.00
N GLY A 46 -2.80 3.19 39.56
CA GLY A 46 -2.99 3.34 41.00
C GLY A 46 -4.07 2.38 41.50
N VAL A 47 -3.67 1.21 42.01
CA VAL A 47 -4.56 0.24 42.67
C VAL A 47 -4.78 0.66 44.13
N LYS A 48 -6.03 0.97 44.53
CA LYS A 48 -6.51 0.84 45.91
C LYS A 48 -7.45 -0.37 46.01
N LYS A 49 -7.17 -1.26 46.97
CA LYS A 49 -7.88 -2.55 47.19
C LYS A 49 -9.03 -2.42 48.22
N LYS A 50 -10.20 -2.96 47.82
CA LYS A 50 -11.20 -3.81 48.56
C LYS A 50 -12.04 -3.20 49.72
N PRO A 51 -13.20 -3.80 50.14
CA PRO A 51 -13.76 -5.14 49.78
C PRO A 51 -15.29 -5.27 49.44
N LEU A 52 -15.57 -6.34 48.66
CA LEU A 52 -16.69 -7.32 48.62
C LEU A 52 -18.16 -6.97 48.99
N LYS A 53 -19.11 -7.32 48.09
CA LYS A 53 -20.04 -8.49 48.21
C LYS A 53 -21.01 -8.68 47.00
N THR A 54 -21.04 -9.93 46.51
CA THR A 54 -22.23 -10.78 46.18
C THR A 54 -23.09 -10.57 44.91
N THR A 55 -23.14 -11.67 44.12
CA THR A 55 -24.14 -12.18 43.14
C THR A 55 -24.50 -11.41 41.87
N ALA A 56 -24.14 -11.98 40.70
CA ALA A 56 -25.05 -12.65 39.75
C ALA A 56 -24.33 -12.88 38.40
N ALA A 57 -24.53 -14.06 37.81
CA ALA A 57 -23.90 -14.50 36.57
C ALA A 57 -24.38 -13.71 35.34
N ILE A 58 -23.44 -13.14 34.57
CA ILE A 58 -23.66 -12.76 33.18
C ILE A 58 -22.40 -13.20 32.41
N SER A 59 -22.54 -14.25 31.62
CA SER A 59 -21.53 -14.66 30.63
C SER A 59 -21.56 -13.63 29.51
N ILE A 60 -20.54 -12.77 29.44
CA ILE A 60 -20.35 -11.86 28.31
C ILE A 60 -19.41 -12.56 27.34
N GLU A 61 -19.98 -13.19 26.32
CA GLU A 61 -19.27 -13.60 25.12
C GLU A 61 -18.60 -12.36 24.50
N LYS A 62 -17.28 -12.29 24.60
CA LYS A 62 -16.50 -11.25 23.93
C LYS A 62 -16.30 -11.67 22.48
N THR A 63 -17.31 -11.43 21.64
CA THR A 63 -17.18 -11.51 20.19
C THR A 63 -16.24 -10.39 19.72
N SER A 64 -14.96 -10.71 19.55
CA SER A 64 -14.03 -9.83 18.86
C SER A 64 -14.44 -9.77 17.39
N LYS A 65 -15.10 -8.68 16.99
CA LYS A 65 -15.28 -8.31 15.58
C LYS A 65 -13.89 -8.02 15.00
N THR A 66 -13.23 -9.03 14.44
CA THR A 66 -12.19 -8.81 13.46
C THR A 66 -12.83 -8.11 12.26
N PRO A 67 -12.28 -6.98 11.77
CA PRO A 67 -12.77 -6.39 10.54
C PRO A 67 -12.59 -7.43 9.42
N SER A 68 -13.68 -7.81 8.75
CA SER A 68 -13.60 -8.77 7.66
C SER A 68 -12.70 -8.19 6.56
N LYS A 69 -11.59 -8.86 6.26
CA LYS A 69 -10.70 -8.49 5.17
C LYS A 69 -11.49 -8.34 3.86
N SER A 70 -11.16 -7.34 3.05
CA SER A 70 -11.81 -7.16 1.75
C SER A 70 -11.37 -8.30 0.81
N PRO A 71 -12.23 -8.77 -0.12
CA PRO A 71 -11.83 -9.79 -1.09
C PRO A 71 -10.67 -9.35 -2.00
N ALA A 72 -10.53 -8.04 -2.23
CA ALA A 72 -9.41 -7.49 -2.99
C ALA A 72 -8.11 -7.55 -2.20
N LEU A 73 -8.16 -7.22 -0.90
CA LEU A 73 -7.01 -7.29 -0.01
C LEU A 73 -6.48 -8.73 0.10
N SER A 74 -7.35 -9.72 0.28
CA SER A 74 -6.93 -11.13 0.30
C SER A 74 -6.26 -11.58 -1.00
N LYS A 75 -6.76 -11.12 -2.16
CA LYS A 75 -6.09 -11.42 -3.45
C LYS A 75 -4.72 -10.78 -3.56
N ILE A 76 -4.56 -9.56 -3.06
CA ILE A 76 -3.27 -8.86 -3.05
C ILE A 76 -2.30 -9.59 -2.12
N GLU A 77 -2.74 -9.97 -0.91
CA GLU A 77 -1.94 -10.78 0.02
C GLU A 77 -1.49 -12.10 -0.63
N ASN A 78 -2.39 -12.83 -1.28
CA ASN A 78 -2.06 -14.07 -1.99
C ASN A 78 -1.03 -13.89 -3.11
N ILE A 79 -1.08 -12.78 -3.84
CA ILE A 79 -0.09 -12.46 -4.89
C ILE A 79 1.25 -12.08 -4.27
N LEU A 80 1.24 -11.38 -3.13
CA LEU A 80 2.47 -10.99 -2.43
C LEU A 80 3.19 -12.17 -1.77
N GLU A 81 2.47 -13.23 -1.39
CA GLU A 81 3.06 -14.46 -0.81
C GLU A 81 3.48 -15.50 -1.84
N GLU A 82 3.04 -15.36 -3.10
CA GLU A 82 3.32 -16.29 -4.20
C GLU A 82 4.83 -16.52 -4.35
N ASP A 83 5.23 -17.79 -4.38
CA ASP A 83 6.63 -18.25 -4.49
C ASP A 83 7.59 -17.84 -3.34
N LEU A 84 7.09 -17.34 -2.21
CA LEU A 84 7.92 -16.91 -1.05
C LEU A 84 7.93 -17.88 0.13
N GLU A 85 7.19 -18.99 0.07
CA GLU A 85 7.01 -19.93 1.19
C GLU A 85 8.33 -20.49 1.72
N SER A 86 9.20 -20.99 0.83
CA SER A 86 10.50 -21.56 1.20
C SER A 86 11.43 -20.53 1.85
N ILE A 87 11.41 -19.30 1.34
CA ILE A 87 12.19 -18.17 1.86
C ILE A 87 11.69 -17.82 3.26
N TYR A 88 10.37 -17.66 3.43
CA TYR A 88 9.75 -17.32 4.71
C TYR A 88 10.04 -18.34 5.82
N PHE A 89 10.11 -19.64 5.51
CA PHE A 89 10.47 -20.67 6.47
C PHE A 89 11.95 -20.69 6.87
N SER A 90 12.82 -20.10 6.05
CA SER A 90 14.24 -19.94 6.37
C SER A 90 14.57 -18.68 7.19
N LEU A 91 13.59 -17.80 7.44
CA LEU A 91 13.78 -16.58 8.22
C LEU A 91 13.77 -16.86 9.73
N ASP A 92 14.61 -16.13 10.46
CA ASP A 92 14.56 -16.07 11.92
C ASP A 92 13.25 -15.43 12.42
N GLU A 93 12.76 -15.88 13.56
CA GLU A 93 11.48 -15.44 14.16
C GLU A 93 11.27 -13.91 14.22
N PRO A 94 12.24 -13.07 14.65
CA PRO A 94 12.05 -11.60 14.63
C PRO A 94 11.91 -11.03 13.21
N VAL A 95 12.64 -11.59 12.25
CA VAL A 95 12.60 -11.17 10.83
C VAL A 95 11.28 -11.61 10.20
N LYS A 96 10.82 -12.82 10.52
CA LYS A 96 9.54 -13.38 10.08
C LYS A 96 8.35 -12.53 10.51
N ASN A 97 8.34 -12.09 11.76
CA ASN A 97 7.30 -11.19 12.29
C ASN A 97 7.32 -9.82 11.60
N SER A 98 8.51 -9.27 11.35
CA SER A 98 8.69 -8.00 10.63
C SER A 98 8.24 -8.12 9.16
N PHE A 99 8.61 -9.22 8.49
CA PHE A 99 8.22 -9.53 7.12
C PHE A 99 6.70 -9.60 6.97
N LYS A 100 6.03 -10.32 7.87
CA LYS A 100 4.56 -10.43 7.89
C LYS A 100 3.90 -9.06 8.08
N ALA A 101 4.33 -8.30 9.09
CA ALA A 101 3.78 -6.97 9.35
C ALA A 101 3.98 -6.03 8.14
N LYS A 102 5.14 -6.10 7.49
CA LYS A 102 5.44 -5.28 6.32
C LYS A 102 4.65 -5.72 5.09
N GLY A 103 4.43 -7.01 4.91
CA GLY A 103 3.57 -7.56 3.85
C GLY A 103 2.14 -7.06 3.97
N GLU A 104 1.56 -7.11 5.18
CA GLU A 104 0.22 -6.60 5.47
C GLU A 104 0.11 -5.08 5.20
N GLU A 105 1.09 -4.29 5.68
CA GLU A 105 1.16 -2.85 5.42
C GLU A 105 1.24 -2.55 3.91
N THR A 106 2.05 -3.32 3.19
CA THR A 106 2.25 -3.18 1.74
C THR A 106 0.98 -3.53 0.98
N ALA A 107 0.29 -4.61 1.35
CA ALA A 107 -0.98 -5.01 0.74
C ALA A 107 -2.05 -3.91 0.88
N LEU A 108 -2.15 -3.29 2.06
CA LEU A 108 -3.06 -2.16 2.30
C LEU A 108 -2.73 -0.94 1.44
N LYS A 109 -1.44 -0.62 1.29
CA LYS A 109 -0.98 0.48 0.42
C LYS A 109 -1.34 0.21 -1.04
N ILE A 110 -1.08 -1.00 -1.54
CA ILE A 110 -1.43 -1.41 -2.90
C ILE A 110 -2.95 -1.32 -3.10
N GLU A 111 -3.76 -1.81 -2.16
CA GLU A 111 -5.23 -1.73 -2.26
C GLU A 111 -5.70 -0.27 -2.37
N SER A 112 -5.11 0.63 -1.58
CA SER A 112 -5.40 2.07 -1.62
C SER A 112 -5.01 2.70 -2.98
N LEU A 113 -3.84 2.35 -3.52
CA LEU A 113 -3.39 2.80 -4.83
C LEU A 113 -4.33 2.32 -5.95
N LEU A 114 -4.75 1.06 -5.92
CA LEU A 114 -5.69 0.50 -6.90
C LEU A 114 -7.07 1.18 -6.80
N LYS A 115 -7.56 1.46 -5.60
CA LYS A 115 -8.81 2.23 -5.38
C LYS A 115 -8.71 3.64 -5.97
N LYS A 116 -7.58 4.32 -5.77
CA LYS A 116 -7.30 5.63 -6.37
C LYS A 116 -7.25 5.55 -7.89
N ALA A 117 -6.51 4.59 -8.46
CA ALA A 117 -6.41 4.38 -9.90
C ALA A 117 -7.78 4.14 -10.55
N LYS A 118 -8.63 3.30 -9.94
CA LYS A 118 -10.01 3.09 -10.40
C LYS A 118 -10.84 4.38 -10.36
N THR A 119 -10.64 5.20 -9.34
CA THR A 119 -11.33 6.50 -9.21
C THR A 119 -10.87 7.48 -10.28
N VAL A 120 -9.56 7.55 -10.56
CA VAL A 120 -8.98 8.38 -11.61
C VAL A 120 -9.50 7.94 -12.99
N PHE A 121 -9.47 6.64 -13.28
CA PHE A 121 -10.05 6.08 -14.51
C PHE A 121 -11.49 6.55 -14.69
N ARG A 122 -12.34 6.37 -13.66
CA ARG A 122 -13.75 6.73 -13.72
C ARG A 122 -13.96 8.23 -13.96
N ARG A 123 -13.18 9.10 -13.31
CA ARG A 123 -13.29 10.55 -13.47
C ARG A 123 -12.95 10.99 -14.90
N ILE A 124 -11.83 10.50 -15.44
CA ILE A 124 -11.43 10.79 -16.83
C ILE A 124 -12.48 10.25 -17.80
N PHE A 125 -12.95 9.02 -17.57
CA PHE A 125 -13.98 8.38 -18.37
C PHE A 125 -15.28 9.19 -18.40
N GLU A 126 -15.78 9.65 -17.25
CA GLU A 126 -16.99 10.46 -17.14
C GLU A 126 -16.83 11.78 -17.92
N LEU A 127 -15.69 12.47 -17.79
CA LEU A 127 -15.38 13.70 -18.53
C LEU A 127 -15.42 13.48 -20.05
N ILE A 128 -14.75 12.43 -20.55
CA ILE A 128 -14.72 12.13 -21.99
C ILE A 128 -16.11 11.74 -22.49
N ARG A 129 -16.84 10.92 -21.71
CA ARG A 129 -18.20 10.49 -22.07
C ARG A 129 -19.15 11.68 -22.15
N GLU A 130 -19.11 12.60 -21.20
CA GLU A 130 -19.93 13.81 -21.22
C GLU A 130 -19.60 14.70 -22.40
N TRP A 131 -18.31 14.86 -22.72
CA TRP A 131 -17.88 15.59 -23.91
C TRP A 131 -18.39 14.95 -25.21
N LEU A 132 -18.27 13.63 -25.37
CA LEU A 132 -18.72 12.91 -26.56
C LEU A 132 -20.25 12.92 -26.73
N ARG A 133 -21.03 13.06 -25.64
CA ARG A 133 -22.51 13.15 -25.69
C ARG A 133 -23.05 14.42 -26.33
N ILE A 134 -22.21 15.43 -26.55
CA ILE A 134 -22.60 16.66 -27.24
C ILE A 134 -22.92 16.38 -28.72
N ILE A 135 -22.37 15.31 -29.30
CA ILE A 135 -22.53 15.00 -30.72
C ILE A 135 -23.90 14.35 -30.97
N PRO A 136 -24.83 15.00 -31.69
CA PRO A 136 -26.13 14.41 -31.98
C PRO A 136 -26.00 13.28 -33.00
N GLY A 137 -26.89 12.28 -32.91
CA GLY A 137 -26.96 11.18 -33.89
C GLY A 137 -25.93 10.06 -33.71
N ILE A 138 -25.04 10.14 -32.72
CA ILE A 138 -24.10 9.05 -32.40
C ILE A 138 -24.73 8.05 -31.42
N ASN A 139 -24.51 6.76 -31.66
CA ASN A 139 -24.96 5.68 -30.79
C ASN A 139 -24.27 5.73 -29.41
N LYS A 140 -25.04 5.56 -28.33
CA LYS A 140 -24.54 5.50 -26.95
C LYS A 140 -23.43 4.47 -26.76
N PHE A 141 -23.51 3.30 -27.40
CA PHE A 141 -22.47 2.27 -27.29
C PHE A 141 -21.14 2.71 -27.89
N TYR A 142 -21.19 3.49 -28.98
CA TYR A 142 -20.00 4.05 -29.62
C TYR A 142 -19.33 5.06 -28.69
N ILE A 143 -20.12 5.97 -28.09
CA ILE A 143 -19.63 6.94 -27.11
C ILE A 143 -18.94 6.24 -25.94
N GLU A 144 -19.55 5.19 -25.40
CA GLU A 144 -18.99 4.43 -24.27
C GLU A 144 -17.65 3.77 -24.63
N LYS A 145 -17.56 3.14 -25.81
CA LYS A 145 -16.33 2.48 -26.27
C LYS A 145 -15.22 3.48 -26.57
N GLU A 146 -15.55 4.60 -27.20
CA GLU A 146 -14.57 5.65 -27.44
C GLU A 146 -14.09 6.30 -26.15
N ALA A 147 -14.97 6.56 -25.19
CA ALA A 147 -14.56 7.06 -23.88
C ALA A 147 -13.61 6.09 -23.16
N GLU A 148 -13.85 4.77 -23.27
CA GLU A 148 -13.00 3.73 -22.69
C GLU A 148 -11.60 3.71 -23.32
N ILE A 149 -11.52 3.72 -24.66
CA ILE A 149 -10.26 3.73 -25.40
C ILE A 149 -9.44 4.98 -25.08
N LYS A 150 -10.07 6.16 -25.10
CA LYS A 150 -9.38 7.43 -24.84
C LYS A 150 -8.90 7.54 -23.39
N THR A 151 -9.69 7.04 -22.43
CA THR A 151 -9.27 6.99 -21.02
C THR A 151 -8.01 6.16 -20.83
N LYS A 152 -7.93 4.97 -21.43
CA LYS A 152 -6.74 4.12 -21.36
C LYS A 152 -5.51 4.81 -21.92
N LYS A 153 -5.62 5.45 -23.10
CA LYS A 153 -4.54 6.22 -23.73
C LYS A 153 -4.03 7.37 -22.85
N ILE A 154 -4.93 8.05 -22.13
CA ILE A 154 -4.55 9.15 -21.23
C ILE A 154 -3.80 8.63 -20.01
N LEU A 155 -4.19 7.47 -19.48
CA LEU A 155 -3.52 6.86 -18.32
C LEU A 155 -2.10 6.35 -18.63
N GLU A 156 -1.77 6.14 -19.91
CA GLU A 156 -0.43 5.75 -20.35
C GLU A 156 0.54 6.95 -20.45
N ILE A 157 0.05 8.19 -20.34
CA ILE A 157 0.89 9.39 -20.40
C ILE A 157 1.75 9.46 -19.12
N LYS A 158 3.07 9.35 -19.27
CA LYS A 158 4.03 9.58 -18.19
C LYS A 158 4.10 11.08 -17.92
N THR A 159 3.82 11.48 -16.67
CA THR A 159 3.95 12.85 -16.16
C THR A 159 5.21 13.01 -15.35
#